data_AF-A0A975K3J8-F1
#
_entry.id   AF-A0A975K3J8-F1
#
_cell.length_a   1.000
_cell.length_b   1.000
_cell.length_c   1.000
_cell.angle_alpha   90.00
_cell.angle_beta   90.00
_cell.angle_gamma   90.00
#
_symmetry.space_group_name_H-M   'P 1'
#
loop_
_entity.id
_entity.type
_entity.pdbx_description
1 polymer ?
#
loop_
_entity_poly.entity_id
_entity_poly.type
_entity_poly.pdbx_seq_one_letter_code
_entity_poly.pdbx_strand_id
1 'polypeptide(L)'
;MIERLLQDHDKMRSLAKELSEILSQPYPADLDHLAELRWDMASTIMTHLAFEDRAFYSKIEADPREHVRVLALKFRAELSEKFREYSAHTRNWTPARLQMEWSAYRACALEFLNWLIDRADREEKQLFPLITTGMVDSSSRNLTSVNWAREAFAMKDAIVGI
;
A
#
# COMPACT_ATOMS: atom_id res chain seq x y z
N MET A 1 8.95 9.13 13.42
CA MET A 1 7.66 8.62 12.89
C MET A 1 7.48 9.04 11.43
N ILE A 2 7.36 10.34 11.13
CA ILE A 2 7.22 10.83 9.75
C ILE A 2 8.40 10.38 8.86
N GLU A 3 9.63 10.49 9.36
CA GLU A 3 10.81 10.00 8.62
C GLU A 3 10.70 8.53 8.19
N ARG A 4 10.13 7.67 9.04
CA ARG A 4 9.91 6.26 8.69
C ARG A 4 8.86 6.11 7.60
N LEU A 5 7.76 6.87 7.66
CA LEU A 5 6.72 6.84 6.62
C LEU A 5 7.29 7.32 5.27
N LEU A 6 8.09 8.38 5.28
CA LEU A 6 8.78 8.88 4.09
C LEU A 6 9.75 7.85 3.51
N GLN A 7 10.53 7.17 4.35
CA GLN A 7 11.40 6.07 3.91
C GLN A 7 10.62 4.92 3.28
N ASP A 8 9.47 4.56 3.86
CA ASP A 8 8.59 3.52 3.29
C ASP A 8 8.04 4.00 1.92
N HIS A 9 7.66 5.27 1.77
CA HIS A 9 7.22 5.83 0.48
C HIS A 9 8.33 5.84 -0.58
N ASP A 10 9.55 6.21 -0.22
CA ASP A 10 10.69 6.19 -1.13
C ASP A 10 11.02 4.76 -1.59
N LYS A 11 10.86 3.78 -0.69
CA LYS A 11 10.97 2.37 -1.04
C LYS A 11 9.84 1.95 -2.01
N MET A 12 8.59 2.35 -1.77
CA MET A 12 7.48 2.08 -2.70
C MET A 12 7.71 2.71 -4.07
N ARG A 13 8.22 3.96 -4.14
CA ARG A 13 8.57 4.63 -5.40
C ARG A 13 9.65 3.87 -6.17
N SER A 14 10.67 3.39 -5.47
CA SER A 14 11.76 2.61 -6.06
C SER A 14 11.24 1.29 -6.66
N LEU A 15 10.48 0.52 -5.87
CA LEU A 15 9.86 -0.72 -6.33
C LEU A 15 8.86 -0.49 -7.47
N ALA A 16 8.08 0.59 -7.43
CA ALA A 16 7.13 0.94 -8.48
C ALA A 16 7.84 1.26 -9.80
N LYS A 17 9.00 1.92 -9.73
CA LYS A 17 9.84 2.16 -10.91
C LYS A 17 10.34 0.86 -11.52
N GLU A 18 10.92 -0.02 -10.71
CA GLU A 18 11.44 -1.33 -11.17
C GLU A 18 10.33 -2.21 -11.75
N LEU A 19 9.18 -2.30 -11.07
CA LEU A 19 8.00 -3.00 -11.60
C LEU A 19 7.54 -2.39 -12.93
N SER A 20 7.48 -1.06 -13.04
CA SER A 20 7.05 -0.39 -14.27
C SER A 20 7.98 -0.68 -15.44
N GLU A 21 9.28 -0.85 -15.21
CA GLU A 21 10.25 -1.23 -16.23
C GLU A 21 9.96 -2.63 -16.78
N ILE A 22 9.67 -3.61 -15.92
CA ILE A 22 9.26 -4.96 -16.35
C ILE A 22 7.90 -4.91 -17.07
N LEU A 23 6.93 -4.18 -16.52
CA LEU A 23 5.60 -4.04 -17.09
C LEU A 23 5.58 -3.22 -18.39
N SER A 24 6.67 -2.54 -18.75
CA SER A 24 6.80 -1.89 -20.06
C SER A 24 7.01 -2.91 -21.20
N GLN A 25 7.50 -4.11 -20.86
CA GLN A 25 7.83 -5.14 -21.85
C GLN A 25 6.58 -5.76 -22.49
N PRO A 26 6.61 -6.05 -23.80
CA PRO A 26 5.47 -6.63 -24.51
C PRO A 26 5.17 -8.08 -24.11
N TYR A 27 6.12 -8.79 -23.48
CA TYR A 27 6.01 -10.18 -23.04
C TYR A 27 6.66 -10.36 -21.65
N PRO A 28 6.21 -11.35 -20.85
CA PRO A 28 6.82 -11.63 -19.55
C PRO A 28 8.18 -12.29 -19.74
N ALA A 29 9.27 -11.52 -19.59
CA ALA A 29 10.63 -12.00 -19.80
C ALA A 29 11.23 -12.67 -18.54
N ASP A 30 10.84 -12.20 -17.35
CA ASP A 30 11.37 -12.67 -16.06
C ASP A 30 10.24 -12.74 -15.02
N LEU A 31 9.59 -13.89 -14.94
CA LEU A 31 8.45 -14.11 -14.04
C LEU A 31 8.89 -14.30 -12.58
N ASP A 32 10.10 -14.81 -12.36
CA ASP A 32 10.62 -15.03 -11.01
C ASP A 32 10.98 -13.69 -10.38
N HIS A 33 11.72 -12.84 -11.10
CA HIS A 33 12.01 -11.48 -10.64
C HIS A 33 10.74 -10.63 -10.47
N LEU A 34 9.75 -10.80 -11.37
CA LEU A 34 8.44 -10.17 -11.20
C LEU A 34 7.75 -10.64 -9.90
N ALA A 35 7.80 -11.93 -9.58
CA ALA A 35 7.20 -12.46 -8.36
C ALA A 35 7.88 -11.91 -7.10
N GLU A 36 9.22 -11.80 -7.12
CA GLU A 36 10.00 -11.17 -6.04
C GLU A 36 9.59 -9.70 -5.84
N LEU A 37 9.58 -8.90 -6.90
CA LEU A 37 9.18 -7.48 -6.82
C LEU A 37 7.73 -7.30 -6.38
N ARG A 38 6.82 -8.19 -6.83
CA ARG A 38 5.42 -8.19 -6.35
C ARG A 38 5.36 -8.44 -4.85
N TRP A 39 6.15 -9.38 -4.35
CA TRP A 39 6.22 -9.68 -2.92
C TRP A 39 6.85 -8.53 -2.12
N ASP A 40 7.94 -7.95 -2.61
CA ASP A 40 8.61 -6.82 -1.96
C ASP A 40 7.70 -5.59 -1.89
N MET A 41 6.93 -5.32 -2.94
CA MET A 41 5.91 -4.28 -2.96
C MET A 41 4.81 -4.58 -1.94
N ALA A 42 4.19 -5.77 -2.00
CA ALA A 42 3.12 -6.15 -1.09
C ALA A 42 3.58 -6.06 0.38
N SER A 43 4.74 -6.64 0.71
CA SER A 43 5.27 -6.64 2.08
C SER A 43 5.61 -5.25 2.58
N THR A 44 6.13 -4.37 1.70
CA THR A 44 6.40 -2.96 2.03
C THR A 44 5.11 -2.21 2.30
N ILE A 45 4.09 -2.35 1.44
CA ILE A 45 2.75 -1.77 1.67
C ILE A 45 2.23 -2.23 3.02
N MET A 46 2.21 -3.53 3.29
CA MET A 46 1.58 -4.05 4.51
C MET A 46 2.31 -3.64 5.78
N THR A 47 3.63 -3.57 5.74
CA THR A 47 4.44 -3.05 6.86
C THR A 47 4.15 -1.57 7.09
N HIS A 48 4.10 -0.78 6.02
CA HIS A 48 3.76 0.64 6.08
C HIS A 48 2.36 0.85 6.66
N LEU A 49 1.35 0.10 6.18
CA LEU A 49 -0.03 0.20 6.65
C LEU A 49 -0.21 -0.19 8.11
N ALA A 50 0.46 -1.26 8.55
CA ALA A 50 0.46 -1.65 9.96
C ALA A 50 1.09 -0.57 10.84
N PHE A 51 2.13 0.09 10.36
CA PHE A 51 2.76 1.20 11.05
C PHE A 51 1.86 2.45 11.06
N GLU A 52 1.28 2.83 9.92
CA GLU A 52 0.36 3.97 9.78
C GLU A 52 -0.87 3.80 10.67
N ASP A 53 -1.50 2.61 10.68
CA ASP A 53 -2.66 2.31 11.54
C ASP A 53 -2.34 2.49 13.02
N ARG A 54 -1.21 1.93 13.48
CA ARG A 54 -0.78 2.03 14.87
C ARG A 54 -0.33 3.44 15.24
N ALA A 55 0.43 4.10 14.37
CA ALA A 55 1.12 5.33 14.68
C ALA A 55 0.26 6.58 14.43
N PHE A 56 -0.72 6.49 13.52
CA PHE A 56 -1.49 7.61 13.03
C PHE A 56 -3.00 7.43 13.22
N TYR A 57 -3.64 6.42 12.61
CA TYR A 57 -5.11 6.32 12.65
C TYR A 57 -5.66 6.06 14.06
N SER A 58 -4.93 5.32 14.90
CA SER A 58 -5.29 5.14 16.33
C SER A 58 -5.37 6.46 17.11
N LYS A 59 -4.69 7.51 16.65
CA LYS A 59 -4.58 8.80 17.34
C LYS A 59 -5.53 9.86 16.81
N ILE A 60 -6.07 9.67 15.60
CA ILE A 60 -6.86 10.71 14.93
C ILE A 60 -8.25 10.88 15.51
N GLU A 61 -8.83 9.82 16.10
CA GLU A 61 -10.17 9.88 16.69
C GLU A 61 -10.27 10.91 17.83
N ALA A 62 -9.17 11.13 18.54
CA ALA A 62 -9.07 12.09 19.63
C ALA A 62 -8.62 13.50 19.17
N ASP A 63 -8.32 13.71 17.89
CA ASP A 63 -7.86 15.02 17.42
C ASP A 63 -9.00 16.05 17.54
N PRO A 64 -8.80 17.20 18.21
CA PRO A 64 -9.86 18.19 18.38
C PRO A 64 -10.28 18.85 17.05
N ARG A 65 -9.44 18.81 16.01
CA ARG A 65 -9.67 19.45 14.72
C ARG A 65 -10.51 18.55 13.81
N GLU A 66 -11.77 18.91 13.60
CA GLU A 66 -12.70 18.13 12.76
C GLU A 66 -12.18 17.86 11.35
N HIS A 67 -11.60 18.87 10.71
CA HIS A 67 -11.05 18.72 9.35
C HIS A 67 -9.92 17.68 9.28
N VAL A 68 -9.12 17.52 10.34
CA VAL A 68 -8.05 16.51 10.42
C VAL A 68 -8.65 15.12 10.52
N ARG A 69 -9.68 14.95 11.37
CA ARG A 69 -10.39 13.68 11.52
C ARG A 69 -11.05 13.23 10.21
N VAL A 70 -11.77 14.13 9.55
CA VAL A 70 -12.46 13.84 8.28
C VAL A 70 -11.45 13.45 7.19
N LEU A 71 -10.35 14.20 7.06
CA LEU A 71 -9.33 13.90 6.06
C LEU A 71 -8.70 12.52 6.30
N ALA A 72 -8.31 12.21 7.54
CA ALA A 72 -7.73 10.91 7.85
C ALA A 72 -8.70 9.75 7.63
N LEU A 73 -9.97 9.89 8.03
CA LEU A 73 -10.99 8.87 7.76
C LEU A 73 -11.18 8.63 6.25
N LYS A 74 -11.09 9.68 5.44
CA LYS A 74 -11.11 9.57 3.97
C LYS A 74 -9.91 8.78 3.45
N PHE A 75 -8.69 9.12 3.87
CA PHE A 75 -7.49 8.36 3.49
C PHE A 75 -7.59 6.89 3.92
N ARG A 76 -8.08 6.59 5.12
CA ARG A 76 -8.27 5.21 5.61
C ARG A 76 -9.29 4.42 4.79
N ALA A 77 -10.39 5.06 4.38
CA ALA A 77 -11.43 4.44 3.57
C ALA A 77 -10.95 4.13 2.14
N GLU A 78 -10.31 5.10 1.48
CA GLU A 78 -9.71 4.92 0.15
C GLU A 78 -8.75 3.73 0.12
N LEU A 79 -7.91 3.64 1.16
CA LEU A 79 -6.93 2.58 1.32
C LEU A 79 -7.58 1.21 1.52
N SER A 80 -8.58 1.13 2.39
CA SER A 80 -9.27 -0.12 2.70
C SER A 80 -9.95 -0.71 1.46
N GLU A 81 -10.56 0.14 0.61
CA GLU A 81 -11.14 -0.31 -0.65
C GLU A 81 -10.07 -0.82 -1.62
N LYS A 82 -9.05 -0.01 -1.87
CA LYS A 82 -8.01 -0.33 -2.85
C LYS A 82 -7.17 -1.54 -2.45
N PHE A 83 -6.98 -1.75 -1.16
CA PHE A 83 -6.29 -2.93 -0.67
C PHE A 83 -7.12 -4.21 -0.85
N ARG A 84 -8.46 -4.16 -0.73
CA ARG A 84 -9.31 -5.32 -1.09
C ARG A 84 -9.18 -5.67 -2.57
N GLU A 85 -9.21 -4.67 -3.44
CA GLU A 85 -8.99 -4.85 -4.89
C GLU A 85 -7.60 -5.47 -5.14
N TYR A 86 -6.56 -4.99 -4.46
CA TYR A 86 -5.20 -5.51 -4.59
C TYR A 86 -5.06 -6.94 -4.06
N SER A 87 -5.65 -7.28 -2.91
CA SER A 87 -5.70 -8.66 -2.39
C SER A 87 -6.38 -9.63 -3.35
N ALA A 88 -7.48 -9.20 -3.99
CA ALA A 88 -8.13 -10.02 -5.01
C ALA A 88 -7.24 -10.15 -6.25
N HIS A 89 -6.59 -9.06 -6.66
CA HIS A 89 -5.66 -9.04 -7.78
C HIS A 89 -4.48 -10.00 -7.57
N THR A 90 -3.82 -9.98 -6.40
CA THR A 90 -2.67 -10.86 -6.13
C THR A 90 -3.03 -12.34 -6.21
N ARG A 91 -4.22 -12.72 -5.76
CA ARG A 91 -4.77 -14.09 -5.86
C ARG A 91 -5.19 -14.48 -7.27
N ASN A 92 -5.70 -13.53 -8.05
CA ASN A 92 -6.21 -13.79 -9.40
C ASN A 92 -5.12 -13.97 -10.46
N TRP A 93 -3.92 -13.46 -10.22
CA TRP A 93 -2.79 -13.49 -11.16
C TRP A 93 -1.75 -14.53 -10.79
N THR A 94 -2.06 -15.78 -11.14
CA THR A 94 -1.14 -16.92 -11.05
C THR A 94 -0.05 -16.85 -12.13
N PRO A 95 1.10 -17.53 -11.96
CA PRO A 95 2.14 -17.58 -12.98
C PRO A 95 1.63 -18.03 -14.36
N ALA A 96 0.75 -19.03 -14.39
CA ALA A 96 0.13 -19.52 -15.63
C ALA A 96 -0.72 -18.44 -16.32
N ARG A 97 -1.50 -17.69 -15.54
CA ARG A 97 -2.36 -16.63 -16.09
C ARG A 97 -1.54 -15.41 -16.53
N LEU A 98 -0.47 -15.08 -15.83
CA LEU A 98 0.47 -14.03 -16.25
C LEU A 98 1.05 -14.29 -17.64
N GLN A 99 1.36 -15.55 -17.97
CA GLN A 99 1.84 -15.92 -19.30
C GLN A 99 0.77 -15.76 -20.38
N MET A 100 -0.48 -16.11 -20.08
CA MET A 100 -1.58 -16.07 -21.06
C MET A 100 -2.20 -14.69 -21.26
N GLU A 101 -2.27 -13.89 -20.18
CA GLU A 101 -3.04 -12.65 -20.11
C GLU A 101 -2.13 -11.45 -19.73
N TRP A 102 -0.87 -11.48 -20.17
CA TRP A 102 0.16 -10.49 -19.81
C TRP A 102 -0.28 -9.03 -20.02
N SER A 103 -0.91 -8.72 -21.16
CA SER A 103 -1.37 -7.35 -21.44
C SER A 103 -2.42 -6.86 -20.45
N ALA A 104 -3.32 -7.74 -20.00
CA ALA A 104 -4.36 -7.40 -19.03
C ALA A 104 -3.75 -7.22 -17.64
N TYR A 105 -2.83 -8.10 -17.26
CA TYR A 105 -2.09 -7.95 -16.00
C TYR A 105 -1.34 -6.61 -15.94
N ARG A 106 -0.61 -6.25 -16.99
CA ARG A 106 0.16 -5.00 -17.06
C ARG A 106 -0.71 -3.77 -16.83
N ALA A 107 -1.86 -3.71 -17.51
CA ALA A 107 -2.77 -2.58 -17.37
C ALA A 107 -3.21 -2.43 -15.90
N CYS A 108 -3.70 -3.51 -15.29
CA CYS A 108 -4.13 -3.49 -13.89
C CYS A 108 -2.99 -3.17 -12.91
N ALA A 109 -1.80 -3.74 -13.13
CA ALA A 109 -0.65 -3.52 -12.26
C ALA A 109 -0.16 -2.06 -12.33
N LEU A 110 -0.07 -1.48 -13.53
CA LEU A 110 0.31 -0.08 -13.72
C LEU A 110 -0.72 0.90 -13.11
N GLU A 111 -2.02 0.60 -13.25
CA GLU A 111 -3.09 1.38 -12.60
C GLU A 111 -2.93 1.38 -11.07
N PHE A 112 -2.64 0.22 -10.48
CA PHE A 112 -2.40 0.12 -9.04
C PHE A 112 -1.16 0.90 -8.59
N LEU A 113 -0.04 0.77 -9.32
CA LEU A 113 1.20 1.50 -9.01
C LEU A 113 0.99 3.01 -9.06
N ASN A 114 0.33 3.51 -10.11
CA ASN A 114 0.04 4.94 -10.24
C ASN A 114 -0.84 5.44 -9.09
N TRP A 115 -1.87 4.69 -8.72
CA TRP A 115 -2.73 5.03 -7.59
C TRP A 115 -1.94 5.07 -6.27
N LEU A 116 -1.05 4.09 -6.04
CA LEU A 116 -0.24 4.01 -4.82
C LEU A 116 0.71 5.21 -4.69
N ILE A 117 1.39 5.58 -5.78
CA ILE A 117 2.32 6.72 -5.76
C ILE A 117 1.57 8.05 -5.61
N ASP A 118 0.44 8.24 -6.29
CA ASP A 118 -0.42 9.42 -6.08
C ASP A 118 -0.88 9.53 -4.62
N ARG A 119 -1.24 8.40 -4.01
CA ARG A 119 -1.62 8.37 -2.59
C ARG A 119 -0.46 8.82 -1.70
N ALA A 120 0.73 8.24 -1.86
CA ALA A 120 1.90 8.59 -1.06
C ALA A 120 2.20 10.09 -1.15
N ASP A 121 2.13 10.67 -2.35
CA ASP A 121 2.31 12.11 -2.58
C ASP A 121 1.23 12.95 -1.88
N ARG A 122 -0.03 12.51 -1.90
CA ARG A 122 -1.12 13.21 -1.21
C ARG A 122 -0.98 13.14 0.30
N GLU A 123 -0.54 12.01 0.85
CA GLU A 123 -0.27 11.87 2.28
C GLU A 123 0.84 12.83 2.72
N GLU A 124 1.95 12.88 1.97
CA GLU A 124 3.05 13.79 2.25
C GLU A 124 2.65 15.27 2.18
N LYS A 125 1.79 15.64 1.23
CA LYS A 125 1.36 17.03 1.01
C LYS A 125 0.23 17.48 1.94
N GLN A 126 -0.67 16.57 2.32
CA GLN A 126 -1.93 16.93 2.99
C GLN A 126 -2.00 16.38 4.41
N LEU A 127 -1.51 15.17 4.63
CA LEU A 127 -1.70 14.43 5.89
C LEU A 127 -0.53 14.68 6.84
N PHE A 128 0.71 14.50 6.39
CA PHE A 128 1.90 14.64 7.22
C PHE A 128 2.07 16.02 7.83
N PRO A 129 1.77 17.15 7.14
CA PRO A 129 1.86 18.47 7.75
C PRO A 129 0.90 18.66 8.93
N LEU A 130 -0.26 18.00 8.92
CA LEU A 130 -1.24 18.09 10.01
C LEU A 130 -0.79 17.33 11.26
N ILE A 131 0.04 16.29 11.07
CA ILE A 131 0.65 15.49 12.12
C ILE A 131 1.79 16.25 12.79
N THR A 132 2.64 16.91 12.01
CA THR A 132 3.81 17.61 12.54
C THR A 132 3.44 18.92 13.26
N THR A 133 2.31 19.54 12.89
CA THR A 133 1.90 20.87 13.38
C THR A 133 1.06 20.82 14.67
N GLY A 134 0.70 19.63 15.16
CA GLY A 134 0.01 19.46 16.44
C GLY A 134 0.41 18.14 17.07
N MET A 135 1.19 18.20 18.16
CA MET A 135 1.53 17.01 18.94
C MET A 135 0.25 16.34 19.43
N VAL A 136 -0.13 15.25 18.78
CA VAL A 136 -1.26 14.42 19.20
C VAL A 136 -0.88 13.68 20.48
N ASP A 137 -1.64 13.91 21.55
CA ASP A 137 -1.47 13.25 22.85
C ASP A 137 -1.64 11.73 22.72
N SER A 138 -0.76 10.99 23.38
CA SER A 138 -0.36 9.60 23.10
C SER A 138 -1.16 8.53 23.84
N SER A 139 -2.32 8.88 24.41
CA SER A 139 -2.92 8.13 25.52
C SER A 139 -4.26 7.42 25.23
N SER A 140 -4.73 7.30 23.98
CA SER A 140 -6.02 6.66 23.66
C SER A 140 -5.89 5.31 22.91
N ARG A 141 -6.76 4.35 23.25
CA ARG A 141 -6.72 2.94 22.82
C ARG A 141 -7.85 2.62 21.82
N ASN A 142 -7.45 1.96 20.73
CA ASN A 142 -8.15 1.45 19.54
C ASN A 142 -9.64 1.03 19.64
N LEU A 143 -10.37 1.29 18.55
CA LEU A 143 -11.46 0.47 18.02
C LEU A 143 -11.36 0.38 16.48
N THR A 144 -11.07 -0.82 15.95
CA THR A 144 -11.03 -1.21 14.51
C THR A 144 -9.72 -0.98 13.73
N SER A 145 -8.65 -1.62 14.19
CA SER A 145 -7.46 -1.89 13.36
C SER A 145 -7.79 -2.98 12.34
N VAL A 146 -7.54 -2.73 11.05
CA VAL A 146 -7.53 -3.79 10.04
C VAL A 146 -6.35 -4.72 10.38
N ASN A 147 -6.58 -6.04 10.41
CA ASN A 147 -5.51 -7.00 10.69
C ASN A 147 -4.62 -7.16 9.44
N TRP A 148 -3.78 -6.16 9.19
CA TRP A 148 -2.83 -6.10 8.07
C TRP A 148 -1.88 -7.31 8.06
N ALA A 149 -1.54 -7.87 9.22
CA ALA A 149 -0.70 -9.05 9.33
C ALA A 149 -1.38 -10.30 8.73
N ARG A 150 -2.68 -10.50 8.96
CA ARG A 150 -3.42 -11.63 8.37
C ARG A 150 -3.50 -11.51 6.86
N GLU A 151 -3.78 -10.30 6.36
CA GLU A 151 -3.84 -10.09 4.90
C GLU A 151 -2.46 -10.29 4.25
N ALA A 152 -1.38 -9.99 4.98
CA ALA A 152 -0.02 -10.21 4.52
C ALA A 152 0.37 -11.65 4.29
N PHE A 153 -0.01 -12.54 5.20
CA PHE A 153 0.19 -13.96 4.99
C PHE A 153 -0.58 -14.47 3.78
N ALA A 154 -1.85 -14.08 3.63
CA ALA A 154 -2.68 -14.51 2.51
C ALA A 154 -2.19 -14.03 1.14
N MET A 155 -1.50 -12.88 1.08
CA MET A 155 -0.87 -12.41 -0.16
C MET A 155 0.42 -13.16 -0.48
N LYS A 156 1.22 -13.50 0.53
CA LYS A 156 2.48 -14.21 0.33
C LYS A 156 2.25 -15.55 -0.35
N ASP A 157 1.32 -16.34 0.17
CA ASP A 157 1.01 -17.67 -0.36
C ASP A 157 0.50 -17.57 -1.81
N ALA A 158 -0.33 -16.56 -2.09
CA ALA A 158 -0.86 -16.30 -3.42
C ALA A 158 0.20 -15.85 -4.45
N ILE A 159 1.21 -15.10 -4.03
CA ILE A 159 2.28 -14.61 -4.91
C ILE A 159 3.34 -15.68 -5.16
N VAL A 160 3.73 -16.43 -4.11
CA VAL A 160 4.83 -17.40 -4.17
C VAL A 160 4.35 -18.79 -4.65
N GLY A 161 3.05 -19.07 -4.59
CA GLY A 161 2.49 -20.33 -5.08
C GLY A 161 2.85 -21.55 -4.22
N ILE A 162 2.88 -21.38 -2.89
CA ILE A 162 3.00 -22.48 -1.92
C ILE A 162 1.61 -22.86 -1.42
#